data_AF-X5XXL8-F1
#
_entry.id   AF-X5XXL8-F1
#
_cell.length_a   1.000
_cell.length_b   1.000
_cell.length_c   1.000
_cell.angle_alpha   90.00
_cell.angle_beta   90.00
_cell.angle_gamma   90.00
#
_symmetry.space_group_name_H-M   'P 1'
#
loop_
_entity.id
_entity.type
_entity.pdbx_description
1 polymer ?
#
loop_
_entity_poly.entity_id
_entity_poly.type
_entity_poly.pdbx_seq_one_letter_code
_entity_poly.pdbx_strand_id
1 'polypeptide(L)' 'MAQLFESDPVNASYQLIVDHYETAVSLQERIVTRVRQCGLSTKSDDEFLEHLNAVLARARQRLARADQCN' A
#
# COMPACT_ATOMS: atom_id res chain seq x y z
N MET A 1 -24.29 -15.85 -17.83
CA MET A 1 -22.87 -16.03 -18.17
C MET A 1 -22.13 -14.79 -17.70
N ALA A 2 -21.61 -14.79 -16.47
CA ALA A 2 -20.77 -13.71 -15.99
C ALA A 2 -19.42 -13.83 -16.70
N GLN A 3 -19.11 -12.91 -17.60
CA GLN A 3 -17.77 -12.78 -18.14
C GLN A 3 -16.86 -12.32 -17.00
N LEU A 4 -16.18 -13.29 -16.38
CA LEU A 4 -14.99 -13.03 -15.58
C LEU A 4 -13.95 -12.47 -16.55
N PHE A 5 -13.82 -11.15 -16.59
CA PHE A 5 -12.67 -10.52 -17.21
C PHE A 5 -11.47 -10.96 -16.38
N GLU A 6 -10.70 -11.92 -16.90
CA GLU A 6 -9.37 -12.22 -16.37
C GLU A 6 -8.60 -10.91 -16.43
N SER A 7 -8.34 -10.32 -15.26
CA SER A 7 -7.41 -9.20 -15.14
C SER A 7 -6.09 -9.64 -15.73
N ASP A 8 -5.56 -8.88 -16.70
CA ASP A 8 -4.27 -9.15 -17.33
C ASP A 8 -3.22 -9.49 -16.24
N PRO A 9 -2.39 -10.53 -16.41
CA PRO A 9 -1.42 -10.95 -15.40
C PRO A 9 -0.53 -9.81 -14.86
N VAL A 10 -0.30 -8.76 -15.65
CA VAL A 10 0.43 -7.56 -15.22
C VAL A 10 -0.38 -6.75 -14.19
N ASN A 11 -1.68 -6.59 -14.43
CA ASN A 11 -2.60 -5.88 -13.56
C ASN A 11 -2.76 -6.60 -12.21
N ALA A 12 -2.94 -7.93 -12.25
CA ALA A 12 -2.98 -8.75 -11.04
C ALA A 12 -1.70 -8.64 -10.20
N SER A 13 -0.54 -8.53 -10.85
CA SER A 13 0.75 -8.33 -10.17
C SER A 13 0.85 -6.95 -9.51
N TYR A 14 0.38 -5.89 -10.18
CA TYR A 14 0.34 -4.55 -9.58
C TYR A 14 -0.66 -4.45 -8.43
N GLN A 15 -1.81 -5.11 -8.54
CA GLN A 15 -2.80 -5.17 -7.47
C GLN A 15 -2.20 -5.81 -6.22
N LEU A 16 -1.52 -6.95 -6.37
CA LEU A 16 -0.86 -7.62 -5.24
C LEU A 16 0.20 -6.73 -4.57
N ILE A 17 0.95 -5.96 -5.36
CA ILE A 17 1.93 -4.99 -4.83
C ILE A 17 1.23 -3.90 -4.02
N VAL A 18 0.11 -3.36 -4.51
CA VAL A 18 -0.70 -2.38 -3.78
C VAL A 18 -1.18 -2.96 -2.45
N ASP A 19 -1.74 -4.17 -2.46
CA ASP A 19 -2.26 -4.84 -1.26
C ASP A 19 -1.16 -5.05 -0.19
N HIS A 20 0.07 -5.40 -0.62
CA HIS A 20 1.21 -5.52 0.27
C HIS A 20 1.58 -4.19 0.93
N TYR A 21 1.57 -3.08 0.18
CA TYR A 21 1.84 -1.76 0.75
C TYR A 21 0.72 -1.29 1.69
N GLU A 22 -0.54 -1.58 1.37
CA GLU A 22 -1.67 -1.29 2.27
C GLU A 22 -1.54 -2.05 3.60
N THR A 23 -1.17 -3.33 3.53
CA THR A 23 -0.89 -4.15 4.71
C THR A 23 0.27 -3.57 5.54
N ALA A 24 1.35 -3.14 4.88
CA ALA A 24 2.51 -2.57 5.55
C ALA A 24 2.18 -1.23 6.25
N VAL A 25 1.42 -0.35 5.58
CA VAL A 25 0.94 0.92 6.16
C VAL A 25 0.07 0.63 7.39
N SER A 26 -0.92 -0.25 7.27
CA SER A 26 -1.81 -0.60 8.37
C SER A 26 -1.05 -1.17 9.58
N LEU A 27 -0.06 -2.02 9.35
CA LEU A 27 0.78 -2.56 10.41
C LEU A 27 1.62 -1.47 11.08
N GLN A 28 2.25 -0.58 10.30
CA GLN A 28 3.07 0.50 10.83
C GLN A 28 2.25 1.50 11.65
N GLU A 29 1.03 1.85 11.21
CA GLU A 29 0.11 2.69 11.98
C GLU A 29 -0.22 2.11 13.36
N ARG A 30 -0.42 0.78 13.43
CA ARG A 30 -0.65 0.07 14.69
C ARG A 30 0.57 0.11 15.60
N ILE A 31 1.78 -0.03 15.04
CA ILE A 31 3.04 0.08 15.77
C ILE A 31 3.20 1.49 16.33
N VAL A 32 3.11 2.53 15.48
CA VAL A 32 3.18 3.95 15.87
C VAL A 32 2.19 4.26 16.99
N THR A 33 0.94 3.80 16.83
CA THR A 33 -0.11 3.98 17.84
C THR A 33 0.30 3.39 19.19
N ARG A 34 0.85 2.16 19.18
CA ARG A 34 1.29 1.50 20.41
C ARG A 34 2.50 2.18 21.04
N VAL A 35 3.49 2.58 20.24
CA VAL A 35 4.68 3.31 20.70
C VAL A 35 4.27 4.64 21.37
N ARG A 36 3.35 5.37 20.74
CA ARG A 36 2.79 6.62 21.27
C ARG A 36 2.04 6.41 22.59
N GLN A 37 1.24 5.33 22.70
CA GLN A 37 0.56 4.96 23.95
C GLN A 37 1.53 4.66 25.09
N CYS A 38 2.72 4.15 24.79
CA CYS A 38 3.77 3.91 25.76
C CYS A 38 4.58 5.17 26.12
N GLY A 39 4.25 6.34 25.54
CA GLY A 39 4.98 7.59 25.78
C GLY A 39 6.37 7.62 25.14
N LEU A 40 6.64 6.74 24.18
CA LEU A 40 7.91 6.66 23.48
C LEU A 40 7.91 7.60 22.26
N SER A 41 9.11 8.03 21.84
CA SER A 41 9.28 8.83 20.62
C SER A 41 8.83 8.04 19.40
N THR A 42 8.05 8.67 18.53
CA THR A 42 7.52 8.10 17.27
C THR A 42 8.13 8.73 16.03
N LYS A 43 9.10 9.64 16.16
CA LYS A 43 9.63 10.43 15.04
C LYS A 43 10.09 9.57 13.85
N SER A 44 10.91 8.56 14.09
CA SER A 44 11.40 7.67 13.03
C SER A 44 10.28 6.81 12.43
N ASP A 45 9.31 6.40 13.25
CA ASP A 45 8.18 5.60 12.80
C ASP A 45 7.20 6.41 11.95
N ASP A 46 6.99 7.69 12.30
CA ASP A 46 6.20 8.65 11.54
C ASP A 46 6.87 8.95 10.19
N GLU A 47 8.19 9.22 10.17
CA GLU A 47 8.95 9.40 8.92
C GLU A 47 8.89 8.16 8.01
N PHE A 48 8.98 6.96 8.60
CA PHE A 48 8.85 5.71 7.84
C PHE A 48 7.42 5.50 7.30
N LEU A 49 6.41 5.85 8.10
CA LEU A 49 5.00 5.80 7.67
C LEU A 49 4.72 6.77 6.51
N GLU A 50 5.29 7.97 6.54
CA GLU A 50 5.23 8.91 5.40
C GLU A 50 5.86 8.31 4.14
N HIS A 51 7.02 7.66 4.28
CA HIS A 51 7.67 6.98 3.16
C HIS A 51 6.81 5.86 2.58
N LEU A 52 6.23 5.00 3.43
CA LEU A 52 5.34 3.91 3.01
C LEU A 52 4.13 4.44 2.24
N ASN A 53 3.49 5.50 2.74
CA ASN A 53 2.35 6.13 2.06
C ASN A 53 2.74 6.71 0.69
N ALA A 54 3.92 7.35 0.59
CA ALA A 54 4.42 7.85 -0.69
C ALA A 54 4.69 6.72 -1.69
N VAL A 55 5.18 5.56 -1.23
CA VAL A 55 5.39 4.39 -2.08
C VAL A 55 4.04 3.76 -2.50
N LEU A 56 3.08 3.63 -1.58
CA LEU A 56 1.73 3.14 -1.88
C LEU A 56 1.04 4.01 -2.93
N ALA A 57 1.15 5.34 -2.83
CA ALA A 57 0.60 6.26 -3.83
C ALA A 57 1.20 6.00 -5.23
N ARG A 58 2.51 5.77 -5.32
CA ARG A 58 3.18 5.41 -6.58
C ARG A 58 2.75 4.04 -7.10
N ALA A 59 2.54 3.06 -6.23
CA ALA A 59 2.04 1.73 -6.61
C ALA A 59 0.64 1.82 -7.22
N ARG A 60 -0.28 2.55 -6.57
CA ARG A 60 -1.63 2.82 -7.08
C ARG A 60 -1.60 3.56 -8.43
N GLN A 61 -0.69 4.52 -8.61
CA GLN A 61 -0.52 5.20 -9.89
C GLN A 61 -0.06 4.24 -11.00
N ARG A 62 0.83 3.29 -10.70
CA ARG A 62 1.28 2.28 -11.67
C ARG A 62 0.16 1.31 -12.03
N LEU A 63 -0.63 0.88 -11.05
CA LEU A 63 -1.82 0.07 -11.26
C LEU A 63 -2.80 0.77 -12.20
N ALA A 64 -3.17 2.02 -11.90
CA ALA A 64 -4.08 2.80 -12.74
C ALA A 64 -3.56 3.01 -14.17
N ARG A 65 -2.23 3.08 -14.36
CA ARG A 65 -1.63 3.11 -15.71
C ARG A 65 -1.70 1.76 -16.42
N ALA A 66 -1.53 0.65 -15.69
CA ALA A 66 -1.70 -0.69 -16.25
C ALA A 66 -3.17 -0.91 -16.66
N ASP A 67 -4.12 -0.46 -15.86
CA ASP A 67 -5.56 -0.49 -16.18
C ASP A 67 -5.91 0.27 -17.46
N GLN A 68 -5.26 1.43 -17.71
CA GLN A 68 -5.52 2.25 -18.91
C GLN A 68 -4.93 1.65 -20.20
N CYS A 69 -3.98 0.72 -20.10
CA CYS A 69 -3.33 0.08 -21.24
C CYS A 69 -3.96 -1.27 -21.61
N ASN A 70 -4.89 -1.78 -20.81
CA ASN A 70 -5.70 -2.97 -21.08
C ASN A 70 -7.00 -2.61 -21.79
#